data_AF-F7VJA0-F1
#
_entry.id   AF-F7VJA0-F1
#
_cell.length_a   1.000
_cell.length_b   1.000
_cell.length_c   1.000
_cell.angle_alpha   90.00
_cell.angle_beta   90.00
_cell.angle_gamma   90.00
#
_symmetry.space_group_name_H-M   'P 1'
#
loop_
_entity.id
_entity.type
_entity.pdbx_description
1 polymer ?
#
loop_
_entity_poly.entity_id
_entity_poly.type
_entity_poly.pdbx_seq_one_letter_code
_entity_poly.pdbx_strand_id
1 'polypeptide(L)'
;MLASALTDPMMNDAGTADQFRQVISNGDTGLVEAVADQENVQNNIHDVIQEGDKDPCDVPTFKGIHSEDVQNSDIADANNVDGRQMAGRPTIQWKDGVQWVSQGNGIQAQGNPFEVWDAQRLKSEGYFWLADYNSDRSNWRTFDEWNRDSQTAISDKTIDLNASTYKDRSNSAPPSAQFIKRIQGRILADVQQMIRYDEDSGTYRYTTNVPTSPTLSFAQNDIDHYVLDLGVPTEPTDSQWKAICQALQKANDRVTGSGKTIDFKVKDIG
;
A
#
# COMPACT_ATOMS: atom_id res chain seq x y z
N MET A 1 -4.02 -10.45 -10.18
CA MET A 1 -2.72 -10.18 -9.55
C MET A 1 -2.54 -8.68 -9.51
N LEU A 2 -2.39 -8.18 -8.30
CA LEU A 2 -2.93 -6.92 -7.79
C LEU A 2 -1.80 -6.00 -7.37
N ALA A 3 -1.89 -4.71 -7.74
CA ALA A 3 -1.16 -3.69 -7.00
C ALA A 3 -1.74 -3.58 -5.59
N SER A 4 -0.87 -3.24 -4.66
CA SER A 4 -1.14 -3.30 -3.23
C SER A 4 -2.06 -2.16 -2.79
N ALA A 5 -3.37 -2.38 -2.81
CA ALA A 5 -4.34 -1.53 -2.11
C ALA A 5 -4.54 -2.07 -0.68
N LEU A 6 -4.34 -1.23 0.35
CA LEU A 6 -4.65 -1.54 1.74
C LEU A 6 -6.15 -1.56 1.98
N THR A 7 -6.74 -2.75 2.02
CA THR A 7 -8.14 -2.92 2.41
C THR A 7 -8.28 -3.74 3.68
N ASP A 8 -9.48 -3.69 4.28
CA ASP A 8 -9.76 -4.11 5.67
C ASP A 8 -9.20 -5.51 5.99
N PRO A 9 -9.07 -5.87 7.27
CA PRO A 9 -8.90 -7.23 7.80
C PRO A 9 -9.84 -8.34 7.26
N MET A 10 -10.56 -8.08 6.19
CA MET A 10 -11.06 -9.09 5.27
C MET A 10 -10.75 -8.60 3.86
N MET A 11 -10.00 -9.44 3.12
CA MET A 11 -9.99 -9.52 1.66
C MET A 11 -8.95 -8.66 0.90
N ASN A 12 -7.76 -9.23 0.74
CA ASN A 12 -6.75 -8.83 -0.24
C ASN A 12 -7.11 -9.13 -1.70
N ASP A 13 -8.38 -9.42 -2.00
CA ASP A 13 -8.79 -9.81 -3.35
C ASP A 13 -10.30 -9.57 -3.60
N ALA A 14 -10.98 -8.92 -2.66
CA ALA A 14 -12.43 -8.83 -2.70
C ALA A 14 -13.02 -7.72 -1.81
N GLY A 15 -13.50 -6.62 -2.36
CA GLY A 15 -14.26 -5.63 -1.58
C GLY A 15 -15.62 -6.13 -1.02
N THR A 16 -16.03 -7.37 -1.29
CA THR A 16 -17.33 -7.96 -0.91
C THR A 16 -17.24 -9.49 -0.77
N ALA A 17 -18.16 -10.11 -0.01
CA ALA A 17 -18.26 -11.58 0.07
C ALA A 17 -18.44 -12.25 -1.32
N ASP A 18 -18.98 -11.53 -2.31
CA ASP A 18 -19.12 -12.01 -3.69
C ASP A 18 -17.80 -11.96 -4.47
N GLN A 19 -16.96 -10.96 -4.23
CA GLN A 19 -15.62 -10.94 -4.80
C GLN A 19 -14.73 -12.03 -4.15
N PHE A 20 -14.93 -12.35 -2.87
CA PHE A 20 -14.20 -13.44 -2.20
C PHE A 20 -14.59 -14.79 -2.77
N ARG A 21 -15.88 -14.97 -3.11
CA ARG A 21 -16.36 -16.10 -3.89
C ARG A 21 -15.73 -16.16 -5.29
N GLN A 22 -15.48 -15.01 -5.93
CA GLN A 22 -14.76 -14.95 -7.21
C GLN A 22 -13.30 -15.41 -7.10
N VAL A 23 -12.61 -15.00 -6.05
CA VAL A 23 -11.20 -15.38 -5.75
C VAL A 23 -11.11 -16.87 -5.43
N ILE A 24 -12.04 -17.37 -4.61
CA ILE A 24 -12.21 -18.81 -4.35
C ILE A 24 -12.52 -19.58 -5.64
N SER A 25 -13.36 -19.04 -6.53
CA SER A 25 -13.73 -19.71 -7.77
C SER A 25 -12.60 -19.80 -8.81
N ASN A 26 -11.56 -18.98 -8.67
CA ASN A 26 -10.41 -18.95 -9.59
C ASN A 26 -9.25 -19.88 -9.16
N GLY A 27 -9.33 -20.51 -7.98
CA GLY A 27 -8.67 -21.79 -7.71
C GLY A 27 -7.13 -21.88 -7.69
N ASP A 28 -6.40 -20.79 -7.46
CA ASP A 28 -4.91 -20.81 -7.41
C ASP A 28 -4.35 -20.12 -6.15
N THR A 29 -3.02 -20.25 -5.95
CA THR A 29 -2.14 -19.76 -4.87
C THR A 29 -2.54 -18.46 -4.13
N GLY A 30 -3.29 -17.56 -4.76
CA GLY A 30 -3.79 -16.32 -4.15
C GLY A 30 -4.71 -16.53 -2.93
N LEU A 31 -5.39 -17.68 -2.79
CA LEU A 31 -6.21 -17.95 -1.60
C LEU A 31 -5.38 -18.05 -0.32
N VAL A 32 -4.20 -18.68 -0.38
CA VAL A 32 -3.33 -18.86 0.80
C VAL A 32 -2.74 -17.53 1.24
N GLU A 33 -2.30 -16.69 0.29
CA GLU A 33 -1.76 -15.36 0.56
C GLU A 33 -2.82 -14.42 1.13
N ALA A 34 -4.05 -14.44 0.59
CA ALA A 34 -5.16 -13.64 1.10
C ALA A 34 -5.57 -14.03 2.53
N VAL A 35 -5.54 -15.33 2.86
CA VAL A 35 -5.83 -15.81 4.22
C VAL A 35 -4.72 -15.43 5.20
N ALA A 36 -3.45 -15.56 4.80
CA ALA A 36 -2.31 -15.18 5.63
C ALA A 36 -2.27 -13.67 5.90
N ASP A 37 -2.58 -12.85 4.89
CA ASP A 37 -2.74 -11.40 5.05
C ASP A 37 -3.84 -11.08 6.07
N GLN A 38 -5.02 -11.68 5.91
CA GLN A 38 -6.14 -11.49 6.83
C GLN A 38 -5.78 -11.87 8.27
N GLU A 39 -5.09 -13.00 8.47
CA GLU A 39 -4.63 -13.41 9.79
C GLU A 39 -3.67 -12.37 10.40
N ASN A 40 -2.71 -11.87 9.61
CA ASN A 40 -1.82 -10.80 10.06
C ASN A 40 -2.59 -9.55 10.48
N VAL A 41 -3.59 -9.12 9.70
CA VAL A 41 -4.36 -7.94 10.04
C VAL A 41 -5.16 -8.14 11.34
N GLN A 42 -5.80 -9.31 11.53
CA GLN A 42 -6.53 -9.62 12.76
C GLN A 42 -5.61 -9.68 13.98
N ASN A 43 -4.42 -10.26 13.82
CA ASN A 43 -3.40 -10.27 14.88
C ASN A 43 -2.98 -8.84 15.24
N ASN A 44 -2.80 -7.96 14.25
CA ASN A 44 -2.49 -6.56 14.50
C ASN A 44 -3.64 -5.80 15.17
N ILE A 45 -4.90 -6.06 14.83
CA ILE A 45 -6.05 -5.53 15.59
C ILE A 45 -5.96 -5.97 17.05
N HIS A 46 -5.69 -7.25 17.29
CA HIS A 46 -5.60 -7.80 18.64
C HIS A 46 -4.49 -7.13 19.45
N ASP A 47 -3.30 -7.03 18.88
CA ASP A 47 -2.15 -6.36 19.50
C ASP A 47 -2.47 -4.91 19.84
N VAL A 48 -3.07 -4.17 18.92
CA VAL A 48 -3.44 -2.77 19.13
C VAL A 48 -4.48 -2.61 20.25
N ILE A 49 -5.41 -3.57 20.39
CA ILE A 49 -6.37 -3.58 21.51
C ILE A 49 -5.67 -3.85 22.83
N GLN A 50 -4.73 -4.80 22.86
CA GLN A 50 -4.01 -5.19 24.08
C GLN A 50 -3.03 -4.12 24.54
N GLU A 51 -2.23 -3.57 23.63
CA GLU A 51 -1.23 -2.54 23.91
C GLU A 51 -1.88 -1.20 24.29
N GLY A 52 -3.11 -0.98 23.83
CA GLY A 52 -3.77 0.32 23.91
C GLY A 52 -3.14 1.37 23.00
N ASP A 53 -3.75 2.54 22.98
CA ASP A 53 -3.17 3.70 22.31
C ASP A 53 -2.09 4.30 23.21
N LYS A 54 -0.87 4.46 22.65
CA LYS A 54 0.14 5.34 23.25
C LYS A 54 -0.21 6.80 22.94
N ASP A 55 0.62 7.71 23.42
CA ASP A 55 0.52 9.18 23.37
C ASP A 55 -0.53 9.77 22.41
N PRO A 56 -1.35 10.73 22.86
CA PRO A 56 -2.38 11.31 22.02
C PRO A 56 -1.77 11.91 20.75
N CYS A 57 -2.27 11.49 19.59
CA CYS A 57 -1.87 12.08 18.31
C CYS A 57 -2.43 13.49 18.17
N ASP A 58 -1.54 14.45 17.88
CA ASP A 58 -1.89 15.77 17.38
C ASP A 58 -2.09 15.73 15.87
N VAL A 59 -3.34 15.52 15.44
CA VAL A 59 -3.71 15.33 14.03
C VAL A 59 -3.26 16.49 13.12
N PRO A 60 -3.50 17.78 13.46
CA PRO A 60 -2.99 18.90 12.66
C PRO A 60 -1.49 18.86 12.41
N THR A 61 -0.69 18.63 13.47
CA THR A 61 0.77 18.55 13.34
C THR A 61 1.18 17.33 12.53
N PHE A 62 0.56 16.17 12.77
CA PHE A 62 0.81 14.95 12.00
C PHE A 62 0.55 15.16 10.50
N LYS A 63 -0.61 15.73 10.15
CA LYS A 63 -0.94 16.07 8.75
C LYS A 63 0.08 17.01 8.14
N GLY A 64 0.44 18.08 8.85
CA GLY A 64 1.40 19.07 8.35
C GLY A 64 2.82 18.52 8.09
N ILE A 65 3.18 17.39 8.70
CA ILE A 65 4.49 16.75 8.53
C ILE A 65 4.45 15.61 7.50
N HIS A 66 3.41 14.78 7.54
CA HIS A 66 3.38 13.50 6.83
C HIS A 66 2.44 13.45 5.63
N SER A 67 1.55 14.44 5.46
CA SER A 67 0.59 14.43 4.36
C SER A 67 0.88 15.48 3.30
N GLU A 68 0.57 15.12 2.05
CA GLU A 68 0.53 16.05 0.92
C GLU A 68 -0.75 15.82 0.10
N ASP A 69 -1.27 16.91 -0.48
CA ASP A 69 -2.42 16.85 -1.39
C ASP A 69 -1.94 16.43 -2.77
N VAL A 70 -2.58 15.42 -3.35
CA VAL A 70 -2.29 14.92 -4.72
C VAL A 70 -3.57 14.97 -5.53
N GLN A 71 -3.53 15.55 -6.73
CA GLN A 71 -4.69 15.53 -7.60
C GLN A 71 -4.80 14.18 -8.31
N ASN A 72 -5.98 13.57 -8.32
CA ASN A 72 -6.19 12.33 -9.07
C ASN A 72 -5.98 12.52 -10.57
N SER A 73 -6.08 13.76 -11.08
CA SER A 73 -5.69 14.10 -12.46
C SER A 73 -4.20 13.88 -12.74
N ASP A 74 -3.32 14.13 -11.77
CA ASP A 74 -1.87 13.92 -11.94
C ASP A 74 -1.57 12.41 -12.01
N ILE A 75 -2.30 11.63 -11.22
CA ILE A 75 -2.24 10.16 -11.26
C ILE A 75 -2.77 9.65 -12.61
N ALA A 76 -3.91 10.18 -13.06
CA ALA A 76 -4.51 9.86 -14.36
C ALA A 76 -3.54 10.15 -15.52
N ASP A 77 -2.90 11.32 -15.52
CA ASP A 77 -1.92 11.74 -16.53
C ASP A 77 -0.69 10.82 -16.56
N ALA A 78 -0.22 10.36 -15.40
CA ALA A 78 0.84 9.35 -15.32
C ALA A 78 0.42 7.99 -15.91
N ASN A 79 -0.86 7.66 -15.94
CA ASN A 79 -1.32 6.41 -16.52
C ASN A 79 -1.64 6.51 -18.02
N ASN A 80 -1.97 7.72 -18.49
CA ASN A 80 -2.39 8.04 -19.84
C ASN A 80 -1.22 8.26 -20.83
N VAL A 81 -0.24 7.36 -20.82
CA VAL A 81 0.96 7.42 -21.68
C VAL A 81 1.02 6.20 -22.60
N ASP A 82 1.02 6.45 -23.91
CA ASP A 82 1.11 5.40 -24.91
C ASP A 82 2.37 4.54 -24.75
N GLY A 83 2.18 3.22 -24.80
CA GLY A 83 3.27 2.25 -24.69
C GLY A 83 3.83 2.05 -23.28
N ARG A 84 3.39 2.82 -22.27
CA ARG A 84 3.76 2.57 -20.87
C ARG A 84 3.10 1.29 -20.37
N GLN A 85 3.85 0.52 -19.61
CA GLN A 85 3.41 -0.76 -19.07
C GLN A 85 3.77 -0.88 -17.60
N MET A 86 2.94 -1.60 -16.86
CA MET A 86 3.20 -2.08 -15.50
C MET A 86 3.09 -3.60 -15.52
N ALA A 87 4.15 -4.30 -15.15
CA ALA A 87 4.20 -5.77 -15.19
C ALA A 87 3.69 -6.37 -16.53
N GLY A 88 4.06 -5.72 -17.66
CA GLY A 88 3.66 -6.13 -19.01
C GLY A 88 2.23 -5.77 -19.43
N ARG A 89 1.47 -5.08 -18.57
CA ARG A 89 0.11 -4.61 -18.88
C ARG A 89 0.11 -3.13 -19.25
N PRO A 90 -0.59 -2.70 -20.31
CA PRO A 90 -0.68 -1.28 -20.65
C PRO A 90 -1.29 -0.45 -19.51
N THR A 91 -0.68 0.68 -19.15
CA THR A 91 -1.19 1.53 -18.06
C THR A 91 -2.41 2.35 -18.48
N ILE A 92 -2.66 2.50 -19.78
CA ILE A 92 -3.80 3.24 -20.36
C ILE A 92 -5.17 2.73 -19.87
N GLN A 93 -5.25 1.50 -19.36
CA GLN A 93 -6.46 0.95 -18.75
C GLN A 93 -6.80 1.60 -17.39
N TRP A 94 -5.85 2.30 -16.76
CA TRP A 94 -6.01 3.05 -15.51
C TRP A 94 -5.87 4.57 -15.73
N LYS A 95 -6.13 5.03 -16.96
CA LYS A 95 -6.07 6.45 -17.36
C LYS A 95 -7.00 7.39 -16.59
N ASP A 96 -7.93 6.86 -15.81
CA ASP A 96 -8.88 7.63 -15.01
C ASP A 96 -8.36 7.87 -13.58
N GLY A 97 -7.10 7.50 -13.29
CA GLY A 97 -6.48 7.63 -11.97
C GLY A 97 -7.02 6.61 -10.97
N VAL A 98 -6.84 6.87 -9.69
CA VAL A 98 -7.36 6.07 -8.58
C VAL A 98 -8.89 6.08 -8.60
N GLN A 99 -9.46 4.88 -8.62
CA GLN A 99 -10.90 4.64 -8.51
C GLN A 99 -11.20 3.81 -7.26
N TRP A 100 -11.84 4.43 -6.28
CA TRP A 100 -12.10 3.84 -4.97
C TRP A 100 -13.09 2.67 -5.02
N VAL A 101 -12.81 1.60 -4.27
CA VAL A 101 -13.65 0.40 -4.18
C VAL A 101 -15.04 0.69 -3.62
N SER A 102 -15.15 1.63 -2.68
CA SER A 102 -16.40 2.11 -2.09
C SER A 102 -17.37 2.71 -3.12
N GLN A 103 -16.87 3.07 -4.31
CA GLN A 103 -17.67 3.56 -5.43
C GLN A 103 -18.06 2.45 -6.43
N GLY A 104 -17.79 1.17 -6.09
CA GLY A 104 -18.12 0.00 -6.92
C GLY A 104 -16.99 -0.42 -7.87
N ASN A 105 -15.81 0.17 -7.75
CA ASN A 105 -14.65 -0.17 -8.59
C ASN A 105 -13.87 -1.37 -8.03
N GLY A 106 -13.00 -1.93 -8.86
CA GLY A 106 -12.09 -3.01 -8.46
C GLY A 106 -10.82 -2.47 -7.78
N ILE A 107 -10.25 -3.28 -6.89
CA ILE A 107 -8.97 -3.01 -6.21
C ILE A 107 -7.81 -2.69 -7.16
N GLN A 108 -7.78 -3.26 -8.38
CA GLN A 108 -6.79 -2.89 -9.41
C GLN A 108 -6.97 -1.46 -9.91
N ALA A 109 -8.21 -0.99 -10.02
CA ALA A 109 -8.50 0.39 -10.41
C ALA A 109 -8.21 1.38 -9.27
N GLN A 110 -8.04 0.90 -8.03
CA GLN A 110 -7.61 1.70 -6.90
C GLN A 110 -6.07 1.76 -6.78
N GLY A 111 -5.41 0.61 -6.67
CA GLY A 111 -3.98 0.54 -6.36
C GLY A 111 -3.05 0.76 -7.56
N ASN A 112 -3.34 0.13 -8.70
CA ASN A 112 -2.45 0.16 -9.86
C ASN A 112 -2.15 1.58 -10.38
N PRO A 113 -3.14 2.48 -10.54
CA PRO A 113 -2.85 3.83 -11.01
C PRO A 113 -1.93 4.61 -10.05
N PHE A 114 -2.06 4.39 -8.74
CA PHE A 114 -1.21 5.03 -7.73
C PHE A 114 0.24 4.56 -7.84
N GLU A 115 0.48 3.25 -7.92
CA GLU A 115 1.82 2.67 -8.11
C GLU A 115 2.51 3.19 -9.39
N VAL A 116 1.76 3.26 -10.51
CA VAL A 116 2.30 3.82 -11.76
C VAL A 116 2.75 5.27 -11.58
N TRP A 117 1.93 6.08 -10.89
CA TRP A 117 2.22 7.49 -10.63
C TRP A 117 3.45 7.65 -9.73
N ASP A 118 3.53 6.89 -8.63
CA ASP A 118 4.65 7.03 -7.69
C ASP A 118 5.97 6.56 -8.31
N ALA A 119 5.95 5.44 -9.02
CA ALA A 119 7.09 4.97 -9.79
C ALA A 119 7.62 6.01 -10.79
N GLN A 120 6.73 6.77 -11.44
CA GLN A 120 7.16 7.83 -12.35
C GLN A 120 7.78 9.03 -11.62
N ARG A 121 7.21 9.41 -10.47
CA ARG A 121 7.74 10.49 -9.62
C ARG A 121 9.14 10.14 -9.15
N LEU A 122 9.32 8.92 -8.65
CA LEU A 122 10.55 8.42 -8.05
C LEU A 122 11.64 8.05 -9.06
N LYS A 123 11.31 7.83 -10.33
CA LYS A 123 12.28 7.45 -11.37
C LYS A 123 13.45 8.41 -11.47
N SER A 124 13.20 9.72 -11.33
CA SER A 124 14.24 10.75 -11.40
C SER A 124 15.18 10.74 -10.19
N GLU A 125 14.75 10.14 -9.08
CA GLU A 125 15.50 10.00 -7.83
C GLU A 125 16.32 8.69 -7.80
N GLY A 126 16.32 7.91 -8.89
CA GLY A 126 17.13 6.70 -9.04
C GLY A 126 16.47 5.41 -8.54
N TYR A 127 15.17 5.44 -8.23
CA TYR A 127 14.45 4.24 -7.84
C TYR A 127 14.20 3.30 -9.03
N PHE A 128 14.43 2.01 -8.80
CA PHE A 128 13.99 0.94 -9.67
C PHE A 128 12.52 0.63 -9.37
N TRP A 129 11.67 0.72 -10.39
CA TRP A 129 10.30 0.22 -10.30
C TRP A 129 10.31 -1.31 -10.44
N LEU A 130 9.91 -2.01 -9.40
CA LEU A 130 10.06 -3.46 -9.30
C LEU A 130 9.12 -4.20 -10.27
N ALA A 131 7.99 -3.60 -10.66
CA ALA A 131 7.10 -4.14 -11.69
C ALA A 131 7.81 -4.39 -13.05
N ASP A 132 8.88 -3.63 -13.34
CA ASP A 132 9.70 -3.80 -14.54
C ASP A 132 10.62 -5.03 -14.45
N TYR A 133 11.00 -5.44 -13.23
CA TYR A 133 11.95 -6.53 -12.95
C TYR A 133 11.24 -7.79 -12.50
N ASN A 134 10.29 -8.29 -13.30
CA ASN A 134 9.48 -9.43 -12.90
C ASN A 134 9.05 -10.33 -14.07
N SER A 135 9.96 -10.78 -14.93
CA SER A 135 9.59 -11.47 -16.18
C SER A 135 8.75 -12.74 -16.03
N ASP A 136 8.86 -13.46 -14.91
CA ASP A 136 8.35 -14.83 -14.69
C ASP A 136 7.22 -14.96 -13.66
N ARG A 137 6.89 -13.88 -12.94
CA ARG A 137 5.72 -13.80 -12.05
C ARG A 137 5.14 -12.37 -12.10
N SER A 138 4.01 -12.14 -11.44
CA SER A 138 3.30 -10.88 -11.59
C SER A 138 3.77 -9.79 -10.64
N ASN A 139 4.15 -10.13 -9.41
CA ASN A 139 4.35 -9.18 -8.31
C ASN A 139 5.65 -9.45 -7.55
N TRP A 140 6.29 -8.38 -7.07
CA TRP A 140 7.25 -8.46 -5.99
C TRP A 140 6.47 -8.55 -4.67
N ARG A 141 7.07 -9.16 -3.64
CA ARG A 141 6.30 -9.56 -2.45
C ARG A 141 5.75 -8.41 -1.62
N THR A 142 6.50 -7.32 -1.46
CA THR A 142 6.23 -6.34 -0.40
C THR A 142 6.52 -4.90 -0.82
N PHE A 143 7.62 -4.71 -1.53
CA PHE A 143 8.05 -3.41 -2.01
C PHE A 143 7.70 -3.26 -3.48
N ASP A 144 7.51 -2.00 -3.90
CA ASP A 144 7.13 -1.60 -5.24
C ASP A 144 8.30 -0.84 -5.91
N GLU A 145 9.13 -0.15 -5.11
CA GLU A 145 10.36 0.52 -5.53
C GLU A 145 11.56 0.19 -4.65
N TRP A 146 12.74 0.23 -5.28
CA TRP A 146 14.01 0.02 -4.61
C TRP A 146 15.06 1.03 -5.08
N ASN A 147 15.73 1.70 -4.14
CA ASN A 147 16.92 2.50 -4.42
C ASN A 147 18.13 1.88 -3.73
N ARG A 148 19.06 1.38 -4.56
CA ARG A 148 20.28 0.71 -4.09
C ARG A 148 21.23 1.64 -3.37
N ASP A 149 21.36 2.89 -3.83
CA ASP A 149 22.37 3.82 -3.34
C ASP A 149 21.99 4.37 -1.97
N SER A 150 20.69 4.68 -1.78
CA SER A 150 20.15 5.11 -0.48
C SER A 150 19.69 3.95 0.40
N GLN A 151 19.79 2.71 -0.09
CA GLN A 151 19.29 1.50 0.59
C GLN A 151 17.83 1.64 1.07
N THR A 152 17.00 2.26 0.22
CA THR A 152 15.61 2.60 0.54
C THR A 152 14.64 1.74 -0.24
N ALA A 153 13.77 1.03 0.47
CA ALA A 153 12.69 0.25 -0.13
C ALA A 153 11.34 0.91 0.16
N ILE A 154 10.55 1.13 -0.90
CA ILE A 154 9.24 1.79 -0.82
C ILE A 154 8.15 0.76 -1.06
N SER A 155 7.09 0.88 -0.26
CA SER A 155 5.89 0.09 -0.39
C SER A 155 4.73 1.05 -0.65
N ASP A 156 4.18 0.98 -1.86
CA ASP A 156 3.06 1.77 -2.34
C ASP A 156 1.75 1.11 -1.98
N LYS A 157 0.88 1.87 -1.32
CA LYS A 157 -0.27 1.32 -0.62
C LYS A 157 -1.43 2.31 -0.71
N THR A 158 -2.65 1.85 -1.04
CA THR A 158 -3.85 2.73 -1.06
C THR A 158 -4.96 2.23 -0.13
N ILE A 159 -5.46 3.04 0.79
CA ILE A 159 -6.58 2.67 1.67
C ILE A 159 -7.84 3.48 1.37
N ASP A 160 -8.92 2.79 1.00
CA ASP A 160 -10.22 3.42 0.80
C ASP A 160 -10.94 3.61 2.14
N LEU A 161 -10.66 4.72 2.81
CA LEU A 161 -11.26 5.04 4.11
C LEU A 161 -12.79 5.26 4.04
N ASN A 162 -13.37 5.41 2.84
CA ASN A 162 -14.81 5.49 2.64
C ASN A 162 -15.47 4.11 2.51
N ALA A 163 -14.69 3.04 2.40
CA ALA A 163 -15.21 1.69 2.41
C ALA A 163 -15.99 1.42 3.70
N SER A 164 -17.07 0.63 3.58
CA SER A 164 -18.04 0.39 4.65
C SER A 164 -17.47 -0.23 5.93
N THR A 165 -16.23 -0.70 5.85
CA THR A 165 -15.48 -1.41 6.87
C THR A 165 -14.59 -0.47 7.70
N TYR A 166 -14.15 0.63 7.09
CA TYR A 166 -13.39 1.73 7.73
C TYR A 166 -14.24 2.97 8.03
N LYS A 167 -15.46 2.99 7.51
CA LYS A 167 -16.44 4.06 7.72
C LYS A 167 -17.30 3.76 8.95
N ASP A 168 -17.50 4.78 9.76
CA ASP A 168 -18.47 4.73 10.84
C ASP A 168 -19.89 4.54 10.27
N ARG A 169 -20.58 3.46 10.67
CA ARG A 169 -21.98 3.22 10.30
C ARG A 169 -22.96 3.85 11.30
N SER A 170 -22.45 4.50 12.35
CA SER A 170 -23.24 5.12 13.41
C SER A 170 -23.25 6.65 13.25
N ASN A 171 -24.42 7.24 12.99
CA ASN A 171 -24.65 8.69 13.16
C ASN A 171 -24.66 9.11 14.66
N SER A 172 -24.12 8.28 15.56
CA SER A 172 -24.08 8.48 17.00
C SER A 172 -22.63 8.56 17.41
N ALA A 173 -22.19 9.70 17.92
CA ALA A 173 -20.87 9.85 18.52
C ALA A 173 -20.72 8.96 19.78
N PRO A 174 -19.53 8.39 20.04
CA PRO A 174 -18.35 8.39 19.18
C PRO A 174 -18.35 7.21 18.20
N PRO A 175 -17.57 7.31 17.11
CA PRO A 175 -17.31 6.18 16.23
C PRO A 175 -16.93 4.90 16.97
N SER A 176 -17.47 3.76 16.55
CA SER A 176 -17.18 2.50 17.24
C SER A 176 -15.67 2.20 17.18
N ALA A 177 -15.05 2.01 18.35
CA ALA A 177 -13.61 1.78 18.46
C ALA A 177 -13.09 0.68 17.51
N GLN A 178 -13.94 -0.27 17.14
CA GLN A 178 -13.59 -1.36 16.24
C GLN A 178 -13.10 -0.91 14.87
N PHE A 179 -13.72 0.07 14.19
CA PHE A 179 -13.27 0.42 12.83
C PHE A 179 -11.96 1.22 12.84
N ILE A 180 -11.72 2.00 13.89
CA ILE A 180 -10.42 2.66 14.12
C ILE A 180 -9.32 1.61 14.23
N LYS A 181 -9.60 0.53 14.96
CA LYS A 181 -8.67 -0.59 15.08
C LYS A 181 -8.44 -1.31 13.75
N ARG A 182 -9.42 -1.34 12.85
CA ARG A 182 -9.25 -1.93 11.50
C ARG A 182 -8.27 -1.14 10.63
N ILE A 183 -8.37 0.20 10.64
CA ILE A 183 -7.40 1.07 9.94
C ILE A 183 -5.99 0.83 10.50
N GLN A 184 -5.86 0.85 11.84
CA GLN A 184 -4.57 0.60 12.51
C GLN A 184 -4.01 -0.78 12.19
N GLY A 185 -4.83 -1.81 12.34
CA GLY A 185 -4.44 -3.19 12.09
C GLY A 185 -3.99 -3.40 10.65
N ARG A 186 -4.67 -2.75 9.68
CA ARG A 186 -4.29 -2.89 8.28
C ARG A 186 -2.91 -2.28 8.02
N ILE A 187 -2.72 -0.99 8.34
CA ILE A 187 -1.44 -0.30 8.15
C ILE A 187 -0.28 -1.07 8.82
N LEU A 188 -0.50 -1.58 10.03
CA LEU A 188 0.50 -2.35 10.76
C LEU A 188 0.81 -3.71 10.13
N ALA A 189 -0.16 -4.34 9.46
CA ALA A 189 0.07 -5.58 8.74
C ALA A 189 1.00 -5.37 7.55
N ASP A 190 0.83 -4.29 6.79
CA ASP A 190 1.71 -3.98 5.66
C ASP A 190 3.14 -3.65 6.14
N VAL A 191 3.27 -2.84 7.20
CA VAL A 191 4.60 -2.59 7.81
C VAL A 191 5.23 -3.87 8.35
N GLN A 192 4.42 -4.78 8.91
CA GLN A 192 4.94 -6.07 9.38
C GLN A 192 5.43 -6.95 8.22
N GLN A 193 4.83 -6.86 7.03
CA GLN A 193 5.36 -7.51 5.84
C GLN A 193 6.71 -6.90 5.44
N MET A 194 6.87 -5.58 5.51
CA MET A 194 8.16 -4.90 5.26
C MET A 194 9.25 -5.38 6.22
N ILE A 195 8.92 -5.51 7.51
CA ILE A 195 9.84 -6.03 8.55
C ILE A 195 10.13 -7.53 8.39
N ARG A 196 9.22 -8.31 7.81
CA ARG A 196 9.39 -9.76 7.59
C ARG A 196 9.96 -10.11 6.23
N TYR A 197 10.14 -9.13 5.34
CA TYR A 197 10.74 -9.32 4.04
C TYR A 197 12.08 -10.04 4.18
N ASP A 198 12.34 -11.06 3.37
CA ASP A 198 13.55 -11.89 3.46
C ASP A 198 14.48 -11.55 2.28
N GLU A 199 14.17 -12.09 1.10
CA GLU A 199 14.83 -11.75 -0.15
C GLU A 199 13.86 -11.91 -1.32
N ASP A 200 14.15 -11.19 -2.41
CA ASP A 200 13.45 -11.36 -3.66
C ASP A 200 14.37 -11.01 -4.86
N SER A 201 14.04 -11.54 -6.04
CA SER A 201 14.81 -11.29 -7.27
C SER A 201 13.97 -11.33 -8.53
N GLY A 202 14.43 -10.68 -9.58
CA GLY A 202 13.74 -10.72 -10.86
C GLY A 202 14.60 -10.21 -12.01
N THR A 203 14.16 -10.55 -13.22
CA THR A 203 14.78 -10.10 -14.47
C THR A 203 13.89 -9.06 -15.14
N TYR A 204 14.54 -8.06 -15.72
CA TYR A 204 13.90 -7.00 -16.49
C TYR A 204 13.04 -7.59 -17.59
N ARG A 205 11.77 -7.20 -17.60
CA ARG A 205 10.71 -7.81 -18.41
C ARG A 205 10.81 -7.43 -19.89
N TYR A 206 11.31 -6.23 -20.18
CA TYR A 206 11.22 -5.65 -21.53
C TYR A 206 12.47 -5.91 -22.37
N THR A 207 12.28 -6.09 -23.67
CA THR A 207 13.37 -6.27 -24.63
C THR A 207 13.93 -4.95 -25.17
N THR A 208 13.32 -3.82 -24.79
CA THR A 208 13.72 -2.47 -25.18
C THR A 208 14.20 -1.69 -23.96
N ASN A 209 15.12 -0.74 -24.17
CA ASN A 209 15.72 0.07 -23.10
C ASN A 209 16.26 -0.79 -21.94
N VAL A 210 16.86 -1.94 -22.26
CA VAL A 210 17.36 -2.89 -21.27
C VAL A 210 18.41 -2.22 -20.40
N PRO A 211 18.24 -2.21 -19.06
CA PRO A 211 19.19 -1.61 -18.15
C PRO A 211 20.51 -2.40 -18.16
N THR A 212 21.62 -1.75 -17.79
CA THR A 212 22.95 -2.38 -17.76
C THR A 212 23.00 -3.61 -16.84
N SER A 213 22.21 -3.60 -15.76
CA SER A 213 21.95 -4.78 -14.93
C SER A 213 20.53 -5.26 -15.19
N PRO A 214 20.31 -6.26 -16.08
CA PRO A 214 18.98 -6.76 -16.38
C PRO A 214 18.40 -7.62 -15.25
N THR A 215 19.20 -7.97 -14.24
CA THR A 215 18.73 -8.68 -13.04
C THR A 215 18.80 -7.73 -11.85
N LEU A 216 17.76 -7.80 -11.02
CA LEU A 216 17.67 -7.11 -9.75
C LEU A 216 17.39 -8.13 -8.64
N SER A 217 18.10 -8.02 -7.53
CA SER A 217 17.86 -8.81 -6.33
C SER A 217 18.31 -7.99 -5.14
N PHE A 218 17.58 -8.11 -4.04
CA PHE A 218 17.94 -7.55 -2.75
C PHE A 218 17.30 -8.37 -1.63
N ALA A 219 17.95 -8.37 -0.48
CA ALA A 219 17.52 -8.99 0.74
C ALA A 219 17.24 -7.93 1.82
N GLN A 220 16.65 -8.35 2.93
CA GLN A 220 16.35 -7.50 4.07
C GLN A 220 17.56 -6.73 4.58
N ASN A 221 18.74 -7.37 4.55
CA ASN A 221 19.99 -6.78 5.02
C ASN A 221 20.55 -5.71 4.07
N ASP A 222 20.04 -5.63 2.85
CA ASP A 222 20.40 -4.56 1.92
C ASP A 222 19.61 -3.28 2.20
N ILE A 223 18.53 -3.35 3.00
CA ILE A 223 17.60 -2.25 3.24
C ILE A 223 17.89 -1.57 4.58
N ASP A 224 18.33 -0.32 4.58
CA ASP A 224 18.51 0.47 5.82
C ASP A 224 17.28 1.32 6.17
N HIS A 225 16.52 1.71 5.14
CA HIS A 225 15.39 2.62 5.28
C HIS A 225 14.15 2.11 4.54
N TYR A 226 13.01 2.18 5.21
CA TYR A 226 11.70 1.87 4.64
C TYR A 226 10.93 3.16 4.36
N VAL A 227 10.10 3.15 3.32
CA VAL A 227 9.05 4.15 3.12
C VAL A 227 7.73 3.44 2.91
N LEU A 228 6.71 3.86 3.65
CA LEU A 228 5.32 3.52 3.33
C LEU A 228 4.70 4.74 2.66
N ASP A 229 4.42 4.63 1.37
CA ASP A 229 3.69 5.65 0.61
C ASP A 229 2.21 5.26 0.52
N LEU A 230 1.36 6.02 1.21
CA LEU A 230 -0.02 5.68 1.52
C LEU A 230 -1.00 6.65 0.86
N GLY A 231 -1.67 6.22 -0.21
CA GLY A 231 -2.80 6.94 -0.81
C GLY A 231 -4.10 6.77 -0.01
N VAL A 232 -4.78 7.87 0.30
CA VAL A 232 -6.08 7.92 0.97
C VAL A 232 -7.06 8.77 0.17
N PRO A 233 -8.39 8.54 0.25
CA PRO A 233 -9.37 9.42 -0.40
C PRO A 233 -9.35 10.82 0.23
N THR A 234 -9.77 11.82 -0.56
CA THR A 234 -9.97 13.20 -0.11
C THR A 234 -10.63 13.31 1.26
N GLU A 235 -10.01 14.09 2.13
CA GLU A 235 -10.51 14.48 3.44
C GLU A 235 -10.91 13.30 4.35
N PRO A 236 -9.97 12.46 4.80
CA PRO A 236 -10.25 11.53 5.89
C PRO A 236 -10.80 12.29 7.10
N THR A 237 -11.76 11.70 7.80
CA THR A 237 -12.30 12.30 9.04
C THR A 237 -11.20 12.43 10.12
N ASP A 238 -11.36 13.34 11.08
CA ASP A 238 -10.42 13.48 12.21
C ASP A 238 -10.15 12.16 12.94
N SER A 239 -11.17 11.30 13.06
CA SER A 239 -11.03 9.99 13.69
C SER A 239 -10.20 9.03 12.83
N GLN A 240 -10.34 9.08 11.51
CA GLN A 240 -9.52 8.30 10.59
C GLN A 240 -8.07 8.80 10.56
N TRP A 241 -7.85 10.12 10.56
CA TRP A 241 -6.51 10.68 10.71
C TRP A 241 -5.84 10.29 12.02
N LYS A 242 -6.60 10.31 13.12
CA LYS A 242 -6.10 9.83 14.42
C LYS A 242 -5.73 8.34 14.34
N ALA A 243 -6.54 7.51 13.68
CA ALA A 243 -6.26 6.10 13.49
C ALA A 243 -4.96 5.88 12.72
N ILE A 244 -4.78 6.57 11.58
CA ILE A 244 -3.58 6.53 10.74
C ILE A 244 -2.36 6.94 11.57
N CYS A 245 -2.40 8.12 12.19
CA CYS A 245 -1.29 8.62 12.99
C CYS A 245 -0.85 7.64 14.10
N GLN A 246 -1.79 7.10 14.87
CA GLN A 246 -1.50 6.12 15.91
C GLN A 246 -0.93 4.81 15.33
N ALA A 247 -1.39 4.38 14.15
CA ALA A 247 -0.84 3.23 13.44
C ALA A 247 0.62 3.47 13.06
N LEU A 248 0.93 4.65 12.54
CA LEU A 248 2.27 5.00 12.06
C LEU A 248 3.26 5.22 13.22
N GLN A 249 2.81 5.77 14.34
CA GLN A 249 3.61 5.80 15.59
C GLN A 249 4.01 4.37 16.03
N LYS A 250 3.05 3.44 16.04
CA LYS A 250 3.32 2.02 16.38
C LYS A 250 4.19 1.34 15.33
N ALA A 251 4.00 1.65 14.04
CA ALA A 251 4.84 1.16 12.96
C ALA A 251 6.29 1.61 13.13
N ASN A 252 6.52 2.87 13.48
CA ASN A 252 7.85 3.41 13.76
C ASN A 252 8.52 2.67 14.93
N ASP A 253 7.80 2.46 16.04
CA ASP A 253 8.32 1.68 17.18
C ASP A 253 8.76 0.27 16.74
N ARG A 254 7.99 -0.40 15.87
CA ARG A 254 8.29 -1.75 15.38
C ARG A 254 9.49 -1.79 14.44
N VAL A 255 9.60 -0.82 13.53
CA VAL A 255 10.73 -0.74 12.59
C VAL A 255 12.02 -0.34 13.32
N THR A 256 11.96 0.63 14.23
CA THR A 256 13.14 0.98 15.03
C THR A 256 13.58 -0.18 15.92
N GLY A 257 12.64 -0.97 16.42
CA GLY A 257 12.91 -2.23 17.12
C GLY A 257 13.63 -3.30 16.28
N SER A 258 13.56 -3.24 14.95
CA SER A 258 14.33 -4.11 14.05
C SER A 258 15.69 -3.52 13.64
N GLY A 259 16.05 -2.34 14.16
CA GLY A 259 17.32 -1.67 13.87
C GLY A 259 17.32 -0.86 12.57
N LYS A 260 16.14 -0.64 11.96
CA LYS A 260 15.96 0.12 10.72
C LYS A 260 15.19 1.42 10.97
N THR A 261 15.00 2.22 9.94
CA THR A 261 14.19 3.46 10.00
C THR A 261 13.03 3.41 9.01
N ILE A 262 11.98 4.19 9.26
CA ILE A 262 10.83 4.29 8.36
C ILE A 262 10.32 5.72 8.25
N ASP A 263 10.06 6.16 7.02
CA ASP A 263 9.30 7.36 6.73
C ASP A 263 7.89 7.01 6.27
N PHE A 264 6.93 7.88 6.60
CA PHE A 264 5.54 7.76 6.18
C PHE A 264 5.16 8.97 5.33
N LYS A 265 4.65 8.69 4.14
CA LYS A 265 4.11 9.69 3.21
C LYS A 265 2.65 9.37 2.98
N VAL A 266 1.75 10.27 3.33
CA VAL A 266 0.30 10.09 3.15
C VAL A 266 -0.17 11.02 2.05
N LYS A 267 -0.72 10.46 0.97
CA LYS A 267 -1.24 11.23 -0.17
C LYS A 267 -2.75 11.39 -0.02
N ASP A 268 -3.21 12.60 0.21
CA ASP A 268 -4.64 12.95 0.24
C ASP A 268 -5.12 13.17 -1.21
N ILE A 269 -5.80 12.17 -1.78
CA ILE A 269 -6.03 12.09 -3.23
C ILE A 269 -7.37 12.76 -3.61
N GLY A 270 -7.20 13.93 -4.24
CA GLY A 270 -8.12 14.92 -4.85
C GLY A 270 -8.98 14.45 -6.01
#